data_AF-A0A6A5GWC6-F1
#
_entry.id   AF-A0A6A5GWC6-F1
#
_cell.length_a   1.000
_cell.length_b   1.000
_cell.length_c   1.000
_cell.angle_alpha   90.00
_cell.angle_beta   90.00
_cell.angle_gamma   90.00
#
_symmetry.space_group_name_H-M   'P 1'
#
loop_
_entity.id
_entity.type
_entity.pdbx_description
1 polymer ?
#
loop_
_entity_poly.entity_id
_entity_poly.type
_entity_poly.pdbx_seq_one_letter_code
_entity_poly.pdbx_strand_id
1 'polypeptide(L)'
;MLPGTTKPIVFPDDYIPPTSGSVDINLATYLVLKFGKHNHLSASEIREMNRHLRQMDVPLVWNGCNGLPVDLTCELSLDSTPRNHSFVKLVTRPGKGPKHQFVTVLSYFEKKYGITLNYSHSPLVRDNGGRMYPTEAIWILMFEQVDGVPLSPTTTDPQRFDGALNNTPIKTPTTFSTGENAPMRPQQLAHPQLLPLFEDTFKNMTLVGTIKIYKDGNSNLHVASG
;
A
#
# COMPACT_ATOMS: atom_id res chain seq x y z
N MET A 1 -1.26 0.56 11.81
CA MET A 1 -0.47 1.02 12.96
C MET A 1 1.01 0.85 12.65
N LEU A 2 1.88 1.64 13.28
CA LEU A 2 3.33 1.48 13.13
C LEU A 2 3.91 0.39 14.07
N PRO A 3 4.99 -0.33 13.64
CA PRO A 3 5.54 -1.48 14.36
C PRO A 3 5.81 -1.22 15.86
N GLY A 4 5.17 -2.01 16.72
CA GLY A 4 5.33 -1.91 18.18
C GLY A 4 4.75 -0.64 18.81
N THR A 5 3.81 0.06 18.16
CA THR A 5 3.26 1.34 18.66
C THR A 5 1.74 1.47 18.52
N THR A 6 1.17 2.39 19.30
CA THR A 6 -0.16 2.97 19.10
C THR A 6 -0.19 4.12 18.08
N LYS A 7 0.88 4.33 17.28
CA LYS A 7 0.89 5.39 16.27
C LYS A 7 0.20 4.94 14.97
N PRO A 8 -0.61 5.82 14.35
CA PRO A 8 -1.17 5.56 13.03
C PRO A 8 -0.05 5.52 11.97
N ILE A 9 -0.40 5.01 10.79
CA ILE A 9 0.44 5.13 9.58
C ILE A 9 0.26 6.56 9.05
N VAL A 10 1.35 7.18 8.61
CA VAL A 10 1.30 8.46 7.88
C VAL A 10 1.25 8.14 6.39
N PHE A 11 0.21 8.63 5.71
CA PHE A 11 0.05 8.55 4.26
C PHE A 11 0.75 9.74 3.57
N PRO A 12 1.09 9.63 2.28
CA PRO A 12 1.52 10.78 1.47
C PRO A 12 0.47 11.91 1.42
N ASP A 13 0.93 13.15 1.23
CA ASP A 13 0.05 14.33 1.12
C ASP A 13 -0.84 14.29 -0.15
N ASP A 14 -0.40 13.53 -1.16
CA ASP A 14 -1.08 13.27 -2.44
C ASP A 14 -1.78 11.90 -2.50
N TYR A 15 -1.90 11.20 -1.36
CA TYR A 15 -2.56 9.90 -1.30
C TYR A 15 -4.07 10.01 -1.61
N ILE A 16 -4.46 9.38 -2.71
CA ILE A 16 -5.86 9.14 -3.07
C ILE A 16 -6.19 7.69 -2.63
N PRO A 17 -7.20 7.47 -1.75
CA PRO A 17 -7.63 6.14 -1.38
C PRO A 17 -8.00 5.32 -2.64
N PRO A 18 -7.50 4.09 -2.78
CA PRO A 18 -7.66 3.34 -4.01
C PRO A 18 -9.11 2.88 -4.24
N THR A 19 -9.44 2.65 -5.52
CA THR A 19 -10.69 1.98 -5.91
C THR A 19 -10.74 0.54 -5.41
N SER A 20 -11.96 0.01 -5.26
CA SER A 20 -12.21 -1.39 -4.90
C SER A 20 -11.37 -2.37 -5.74
N GLY A 21 -10.78 -3.38 -5.09
CA GLY A 21 -9.79 -4.26 -5.70
C GLY A 21 -8.34 -3.76 -5.54
N SER A 22 -8.04 -2.99 -4.49
CA SER A 22 -6.65 -2.64 -4.10
C SER A 22 -6.50 -2.57 -2.58
N VAL A 23 -5.28 -2.81 -2.09
CA VAL A 23 -4.96 -2.92 -0.66
C VAL A 23 -3.60 -2.29 -0.33
N ASP A 24 -3.55 -1.54 0.78
CA ASP A 24 -2.30 -1.07 1.37
C ASP A 24 -1.72 -2.13 2.30
N ILE A 25 -0.47 -2.56 2.06
CA ILE A 25 0.20 -3.58 2.87
C ILE A 25 1.61 -3.16 3.28
N ASN A 26 2.01 -3.55 4.49
CA ASN A 26 3.37 -3.37 4.97
C ASN A 26 4.33 -4.31 4.25
N LEU A 27 5.45 -3.81 3.76
CA LEU A 27 6.37 -4.60 2.93
C LEU A 27 6.99 -5.78 3.70
N ALA A 28 7.30 -5.63 5.00
CA ALA A 28 7.78 -6.75 5.80
C ALA A 28 6.72 -7.86 5.95
N THR A 29 5.46 -7.48 6.19
CA THR A 29 4.33 -8.43 6.24
C THR A 29 4.14 -9.13 4.89
N TYR A 30 4.18 -8.40 3.78
CA TYR A 30 4.07 -8.99 2.44
C TYR A 30 5.17 -10.02 2.16
N LEU A 31 6.43 -9.69 2.48
CA LEU A 31 7.57 -10.59 2.26
C LEU A 31 7.50 -11.85 3.13
N VAL A 32 7.06 -11.73 4.39
CA VAL A 32 6.77 -12.90 5.24
C VAL A 32 5.65 -13.77 4.67
N LEU A 33 4.55 -13.18 4.20
CA LEU A 33 3.43 -13.93 3.60
C LEU A 33 3.81 -14.61 2.27
N LYS A 34 4.65 -13.97 1.44
CA LYS A 34 5.02 -14.48 0.11
C LYS A 34 6.17 -15.50 0.13
N PHE A 35 7.10 -15.38 1.08
CA PHE A 35 8.34 -16.19 1.13
C PHE A 35 8.54 -16.98 2.43
N GLY A 36 7.65 -16.83 3.42
CA GLY A 36 7.71 -17.54 4.72
C GLY A 36 8.82 -17.08 5.68
N LYS A 37 9.78 -16.26 5.22
CA LYS A 37 10.97 -15.84 5.97
C LYS A 37 11.41 -14.43 5.55
N HIS A 38 11.91 -13.64 6.51
CA HIS A 38 12.33 -12.25 6.26
C HIS A 38 13.58 -11.77 7.02
N ASN A 39 13.94 -12.39 8.15
CA ASN A 39 15.22 -12.19 8.83
C ASN A 39 16.28 -13.19 8.33
N HIS A 40 17.57 -12.83 8.38
CA HIS A 40 18.70 -13.72 8.09
C HIS A 40 18.62 -14.41 6.72
N LEU A 41 18.34 -13.61 5.69
CA LEU A 41 18.29 -14.05 4.30
C LEU A 41 19.71 -14.07 3.68
N SER A 42 19.97 -15.06 2.83
CA SER A 42 21.14 -15.06 1.95
C SER A 42 20.98 -14.09 0.78
N ALA A 43 22.10 -13.70 0.16
CA ALA A 43 22.09 -12.93 -1.08
C ALA A 43 21.46 -13.68 -2.29
N SER A 44 21.05 -14.95 -2.15
CA SER A 44 20.23 -15.64 -3.16
C SER A 44 18.74 -15.36 -2.92
N GLU A 45 18.26 -15.56 -1.69
CA GLU A 45 16.89 -15.25 -1.27
C GLU A 45 16.53 -13.78 -1.54
N ILE A 46 17.42 -12.84 -1.19
CA ILE A 46 17.16 -11.40 -1.40
C ILE A 46 17.09 -11.06 -2.91
N ARG A 47 17.92 -11.71 -3.75
CA ARG A 47 17.84 -11.55 -5.22
C ARG A 47 16.56 -12.13 -5.80
N GLU A 48 15.99 -13.16 -5.18
CA GLU A 48 14.70 -13.73 -5.58
C GLU A 48 13.53 -12.83 -5.21
N MET A 49 13.52 -12.31 -3.98
CA MET A 49 12.58 -11.27 -3.56
C MET A 49 12.65 -10.04 -4.47
N ASN A 50 13.85 -9.57 -4.84
CA ASN A 50 14.00 -8.46 -5.78
C ASN A 50 13.52 -8.77 -7.21
N ARG A 51 13.65 -10.01 -7.70
CA ARG A 51 13.05 -10.40 -8.99
C ARG A 51 11.53 -10.34 -8.93
N HIS A 52 10.94 -10.85 -7.85
CA HIS A 52 9.49 -10.84 -7.63
C HIS A 52 8.94 -9.41 -7.46
N LEU A 53 9.56 -8.57 -6.62
CA LEU A 53 9.12 -7.19 -6.40
C LEU A 53 9.13 -6.36 -7.69
N ARG A 54 10.13 -6.56 -8.57
CA ARG A 54 10.19 -5.92 -9.91
C ARG A 54 9.19 -6.47 -10.93
N GLN A 55 8.46 -7.53 -10.61
CA GLN A 55 7.38 -8.10 -11.42
C GLN A 55 5.99 -7.72 -10.89
N MET A 56 5.90 -7.04 -9.75
CA MET A 56 4.64 -6.55 -9.20
C MET A 56 4.30 -5.18 -9.79
N ASP A 57 3.05 -5.00 -10.19
CA ASP A 57 2.51 -3.68 -10.50
C ASP A 57 2.17 -2.96 -9.18
N VAL A 58 3.07 -2.05 -8.77
CA VAL A 58 2.98 -1.31 -7.50
C VAL A 58 2.90 0.18 -7.83
N PRO A 59 1.71 0.79 -7.84
CA PRO A 59 1.54 2.20 -8.19
C PRO A 59 2.11 3.17 -7.14
N LEU A 60 2.29 2.74 -5.89
CA LEU A 60 2.76 3.61 -4.80
C LEU A 60 3.58 2.83 -3.76
N VAL A 61 4.74 3.37 -3.40
CA VAL A 61 5.59 2.94 -2.28
C VAL A 61 5.89 4.16 -1.40
N TRP A 62 5.74 4.04 -0.08
CA TRP A 62 6.03 5.15 0.84
C TRP A 62 6.54 4.71 2.21
N ASN A 63 7.13 5.66 2.94
CA ASN A 63 7.52 5.47 4.33
C ASN A 63 6.36 5.84 5.27
N GLY A 64 5.69 4.82 5.81
CA GLY A 64 4.56 4.97 6.70
C GLY A 64 4.86 5.69 8.02
N CYS A 65 6.14 5.95 8.35
CA CYS A 65 6.52 6.75 9.52
C CYS A 65 6.39 8.27 9.30
N ASN A 66 6.31 8.74 8.06
CA ASN A 66 6.28 10.17 7.74
C ASN A 66 5.68 10.53 6.36
N GLY A 67 4.94 9.63 5.71
CA GLY A 67 4.22 9.90 4.45
C GLY A 67 5.10 10.04 3.20
N LEU A 68 6.42 10.22 3.34
CA LEU A 68 7.26 10.51 2.18
C LEU A 68 7.30 9.34 1.18
N PRO A 69 7.12 9.61 -0.12
CA PRO A 69 7.21 8.59 -1.16
C PRO A 69 8.63 8.00 -1.23
N VAL A 70 8.69 6.76 -1.70
CA VAL A 70 9.91 6.01 -1.98
C VAL A 70 9.87 5.60 -3.44
N ASP A 71 11.04 5.59 -4.09
CA ASP A 71 11.16 5.32 -5.52
C ASP A 71 10.59 3.93 -5.90
N LEU A 72 9.80 3.85 -6.98
CA LEU A 72 9.21 2.58 -7.43
C LEU A 72 10.28 1.59 -7.92
N THR A 73 11.48 2.05 -8.31
CA THR A 73 12.61 1.15 -8.63
C THR A 73 13.46 0.80 -7.40
N CYS A 74 12.95 1.00 -6.18
CA CYS A 74 13.63 0.58 -4.96
C CYS A 74 13.82 -0.94 -4.87
N GLU A 75 14.82 -1.38 -4.12
CA GLU A 75 15.15 -2.80 -3.98
C GLU A 75 15.67 -3.15 -2.59
N LEU A 76 15.58 -4.43 -2.21
CA LEU A 76 16.16 -4.94 -0.98
C LEU A 76 17.69 -5.05 -1.11
N SER A 77 18.43 -4.41 -0.21
CA SER A 77 19.90 -4.49 -0.20
C SER A 77 20.39 -5.90 0.15
N LEU A 78 21.47 -6.33 -0.50
CA LEU A 78 22.08 -7.65 -0.32
C LEU A 78 22.96 -7.76 0.94
N ASP A 79 23.37 -6.63 1.52
CA ASP A 79 24.35 -6.55 2.62
C ASP A 79 23.88 -5.73 3.85
N SER A 80 22.86 -4.89 3.67
CA SER A 80 22.51 -3.83 4.61
C SER A 80 21.21 -4.17 5.34
N THR A 81 21.29 -4.17 6.66
CA THR A 81 20.23 -4.49 7.63
C THR A 81 20.06 -3.35 8.64
N PRO A 82 18.95 -3.26 9.38
CA PRO A 82 18.76 -2.23 10.41
C PRO A 82 19.91 -2.14 11.43
N ARG A 83 20.55 -3.27 11.77
CA ARG A 83 21.64 -3.33 12.75
C ARG A 83 23.01 -2.91 12.22
N ASN A 84 23.42 -3.35 11.02
CA ASN A 84 24.77 -3.07 10.51
C ASN A 84 24.87 -1.77 9.71
N HIS A 85 23.82 -1.36 8.99
CA HIS A 85 23.87 -0.15 8.18
C HIS A 85 23.82 1.10 9.06
N SER A 86 24.81 1.98 8.89
CA SER A 86 24.94 3.25 9.63
C SER A 86 25.17 4.41 8.68
N PHE A 87 24.54 5.55 8.99
CA PHE A 87 24.67 6.78 8.20
C PHE A 87 25.03 7.99 9.09
N VAL A 88 25.53 9.05 8.46
CA VAL A 88 25.89 10.29 9.16
C VAL A 88 24.65 11.16 9.35
N LYS A 89 24.21 11.30 10.59
CA LYS A 89 23.20 12.28 10.99
C LYS A 89 23.88 13.56 11.47
N LEU A 90 23.44 14.71 10.94
CA LEU A 90 23.81 16.00 11.51
C LEU A 90 23.00 16.26 12.79
N VAL A 91 23.68 16.64 13.87
CA VAL A 91 23.06 16.97 15.16
C VAL A 91 23.49 18.39 15.56
N THR A 92 22.59 19.34 15.37
CA THR A 92 22.69 20.67 15.97
C THR A 92 22.25 20.61 17.44
N ARG A 93 22.82 21.47 18.29
CA ARG A 93 22.42 21.65 19.69
C ARG A 93 22.51 23.14 20.04
N PRO A 94 21.56 23.72 20.79
CA PRO A 94 21.68 25.11 21.23
C PRO A 94 23.02 25.39 21.91
N GLY A 95 23.68 26.48 21.52
CA GLY A 95 24.99 26.88 22.06
C GLY A 95 26.18 25.99 21.66
N LYS A 96 26.04 25.02 20.75
CA LYS A 96 27.16 24.20 20.24
C LYS A 96 27.10 24.03 18.73
N GLY A 97 28.28 24.02 18.09
CA GLY A 97 28.41 23.82 16.65
C GLY A 97 27.81 22.49 16.17
N PRO A 98 27.45 22.39 14.87
CA PRO A 98 26.88 21.17 14.31
C PRO A 98 27.85 19.99 14.47
N LYS A 99 27.36 18.87 15.01
CA LYS A 99 28.15 17.64 15.14
C LYS A 99 27.61 16.54 14.23
N HIS A 100 28.50 15.95 13.43
CA HIS A 100 28.23 14.72 12.71
C HIS A 100 28.22 13.54 13.69
N GLN A 101 27.19 12.70 13.63
CA GLN A 101 27.06 11.49 14.43
C GLN A 101 26.66 10.32 13.51
N PHE A 102 27.47 9.26 13.49
CA PHE A 102 27.06 7.99 12.90
C PHE A 102 25.96 7.35 13.75
N VAL A 103 24.87 6.93 13.11
CA VAL A 103 23.75 6.23 13.74
C VAL A 103 23.35 5.03 12.88
N THR A 104 23.07 3.88 13.51
CA THR A 104 22.47 2.74 12.81
C THR A 104 21.03 3.07 12.40
N VAL A 105 20.55 2.45 11.33
CA VAL A 105 19.16 2.62 10.88
C VAL A 105 18.17 2.20 11.97
N LEU A 106 18.45 1.10 12.69
CA LEU A 106 17.70 0.65 13.87
C LEU A 106 17.57 1.78 14.92
N SER A 107 18.69 2.27 15.45
CA SER A 107 18.66 3.31 16.48
C SER A 107 18.10 4.64 15.98
N TYR A 108 18.15 4.94 14.69
CA TYR A 108 17.51 6.13 14.14
C TYR A 108 15.98 6.00 14.11
N PHE A 109 15.44 4.88 13.62
CA PHE A 109 13.99 4.68 13.56
C PHE A 109 13.36 4.56 14.95
N GLU A 110 13.99 3.78 15.84
CA GLU A 110 13.59 3.68 17.25
C GLU A 110 13.55 5.05 17.94
N LYS A 111 14.61 5.86 17.81
CA LYS A 111 14.74 7.13 18.56
C LYS A 111 14.05 8.33 17.90
N LYS A 112 13.84 8.34 16.58
CA LYS A 112 13.14 9.44 15.88
C LYS A 112 11.64 9.20 15.79
N TYR A 113 11.23 8.00 15.37
CA TYR A 113 9.81 7.70 15.13
C TYR A 113 9.17 6.97 16.31
N GLY A 114 9.95 6.40 17.24
CA GLY A 114 9.43 5.72 18.42
C GLY A 114 8.83 4.35 18.11
N ILE A 115 9.30 3.69 17.05
CA ILE A 115 8.84 2.36 16.61
C ILE A 115 9.80 1.26 17.06
N THR A 116 9.31 0.03 17.19
CA THR A 116 10.13 -1.15 17.52
C THR A 116 10.27 -2.03 16.27
N LEU A 117 11.50 -2.21 15.79
CA LEU A 117 11.77 -3.04 14.61
C LEU A 117 12.01 -4.51 15.02
N ASN A 118 11.08 -5.37 14.62
CA ASN A 118 11.09 -6.81 14.90
C ASN A 118 12.08 -7.54 13.98
N TYR A 119 12.17 -7.10 12.72
CA TYR A 119 13.01 -7.70 11.69
C TYR A 119 14.37 -6.99 11.59
N SER A 120 15.05 -6.87 12.73
CA SER A 120 16.34 -6.17 12.87
C SER A 120 17.52 -6.79 12.08
N HIS A 121 17.32 -7.95 11.44
CA HIS A 121 18.24 -8.63 10.53
C HIS A 121 17.61 -8.90 9.13
N SER A 122 16.55 -8.18 8.75
CA SER A 122 16.04 -8.14 7.38
C SER A 122 16.90 -7.24 6.49
N PRO A 123 16.85 -7.41 5.16
CA PRO A 123 17.40 -6.41 4.24
C PRO A 123 16.66 -5.06 4.38
N LEU A 124 17.39 -3.98 4.17
CA LEU A 124 16.84 -2.62 4.03
C LEU A 124 16.39 -2.37 2.59
N VAL A 125 15.29 -1.63 2.42
CA VAL A 125 14.89 -1.07 1.13
C VAL A 125 15.83 0.08 0.79
N ARG A 126 16.43 0.06 -0.40
CA ARG A 126 17.26 1.11 -0.98
C ARG A 126 16.51 1.86 -2.07
N ASP A 127 16.39 3.18 -1.96
CA ASP A 127 15.92 4.04 -3.06
C ASP A 127 17.06 4.43 -4.03
N ASN A 128 16.71 5.03 -5.19
CA ASN A 128 17.70 5.52 -6.16
C ASN A 128 18.62 6.63 -5.61
N GLY A 129 18.21 7.33 -4.54
CA GLY A 129 19.04 8.27 -3.80
C GLY A 129 20.02 7.62 -2.82
N GLY A 130 20.08 6.27 -2.78
CA GLY A 130 20.91 5.50 -1.85
C GLY A 130 20.40 5.52 -0.41
N ARG A 131 19.19 6.01 -0.15
CA ARG A 131 18.59 6.07 1.19
C ARG A 131 18.08 4.69 1.58
N MET A 132 18.29 4.32 2.84
CA MET A 132 18.02 2.98 3.36
C MET A 132 16.90 2.99 4.41
N TYR A 133 15.89 2.14 4.22
CA TYR A 133 14.68 2.08 5.04
C TYR A 133 14.41 0.66 5.57
N PRO A 134 13.99 0.49 6.84
CA PRO A 134 13.45 -0.78 7.30
C PRO A 134 12.20 -1.14 6.50
N THR A 135 12.11 -2.39 6.05
CA THR A 135 10.91 -2.93 5.38
C THR A 135 9.64 -2.80 6.23
N GLU A 136 9.76 -2.85 7.56
CA GLU A 136 8.66 -2.59 8.50
C GLU A 136 8.16 -1.14 8.50
N ALA A 137 8.97 -0.19 8.02
CA ALA A 137 8.56 1.20 7.84
C ALA A 137 7.99 1.50 6.44
N ILE A 138 8.17 0.59 5.48
CA ILE A 138 7.71 0.75 4.10
C ILE A 138 6.33 0.11 3.90
N TRP A 139 5.47 0.85 3.21
CA TRP A 139 4.14 0.43 2.79
C TRP A 139 4.07 0.50 1.27
N ILE A 140 3.29 -0.43 0.70
CA ILE A 140 3.03 -0.53 -0.73
C ILE A 140 1.52 -0.60 -0.96
N LEU A 141 1.05 0.09 -1.99
CA LEU A 141 -0.29 -0.12 -2.54
C LEU A 141 -0.19 -1.25 -3.56
N MET A 142 -1.03 -2.26 -3.42
CA MET A 142 -1.13 -3.38 -4.37
C MET A 142 -2.54 -3.46 -4.95
N PHE A 143 -2.65 -3.76 -6.23
CA PHE A 143 -3.91 -4.24 -6.81
C PHE A 143 -4.17 -5.69 -6.37
N GLU A 144 -5.42 -5.98 -6.04
CA GLU A 144 -5.90 -7.32 -5.70
C GLU A 144 -6.08 -8.11 -6.99
N GLN A 145 -5.37 -9.24 -7.14
CA GLN A 145 -5.53 -10.09 -8.32
C GLN A 145 -6.91 -10.76 -8.28
N VAL A 146 -7.81 -10.30 -9.13
CA VAL A 146 -9.11 -10.94 -9.38
C VAL A 146 -8.87 -12.22 -10.18
N ASP A 147 -8.65 -13.33 -9.47
CA ASP A 147 -8.58 -14.67 -10.06
C ASP A 147 -9.84 -14.97 -10.87
N GLY A 148 -9.72 -15.03 -12.20
CA GLY A 148 -10.79 -15.49 -13.09
C GLY A 148 -11.05 -14.68 -14.36
N VAL A 149 -10.43 -13.52 -14.57
CA VAL A 149 -10.60 -12.76 -15.84
C VAL A 149 -9.67 -13.34 -16.93
N PRO A 150 -10.19 -13.85 -18.06
CA PRO A 150 -9.35 -14.36 -19.14
C PRO A 150 -8.57 -13.24 -19.85
N LEU A 151 -7.36 -13.54 -20.32
CA LEU A 151 -6.66 -12.68 -21.28
C LEU A 151 -7.45 -12.61 -22.59
N SER A 152 -7.86 -11.41 -23.00
CA SER A 152 -8.51 -11.16 -24.30
C SER A 152 -7.64 -11.69 -25.44
N PRO A 153 -8.16 -12.51 -26.36
CA PRO A 153 -7.34 -13.12 -27.40
C PRO A 153 -6.91 -12.11 -28.48
N THR A 154 -5.62 -12.12 -28.80
CA THR A 154 -5.03 -11.26 -29.83
C THR A 154 -5.40 -11.71 -31.24
N THR A 155 -6.09 -10.83 -31.97
CA THR A 155 -6.10 -10.64 -33.44
C THR A 155 -6.07 -11.87 -34.36
N THR A 156 -7.18 -12.12 -35.06
CA THR A 156 -7.19 -12.84 -36.35
C THR A 156 -8.21 -12.26 -37.34
N ASP A 157 -7.75 -11.37 -38.23
CA ASP A 157 -8.20 -11.38 -39.63
C ASP A 157 -7.42 -12.52 -40.33
N PRO A 158 -7.92 -13.21 -41.39
CA PRO A 158 -8.74 -12.60 -42.46
C PRO A 158 -9.94 -13.43 -42.97
N GLN A 159 -10.93 -12.77 -43.61
CA GLN A 159 -11.19 -12.89 -45.06
C GLN A 159 -12.48 -12.17 -45.52
N ARG A 160 -12.24 -11.05 -46.22
CA ARG A 160 -13.04 -10.40 -47.27
C ARG A 160 -14.08 -11.28 -48.00
N PHE A 161 -15.31 -10.75 -48.12
CA PHE A 161 -16.10 -10.84 -49.36
C PHE A 161 -16.89 -9.53 -49.56
N ASP A 162 -16.98 -9.06 -50.81
CA ASP A 162 -17.44 -7.70 -51.15
C ASP A 162 -18.98 -7.62 -51.36
N GLY A 163 -19.63 -6.51 -50.98
CA GLY A 163 -21.08 -6.29 -51.14
C GLY A 163 -21.49 -4.81 -51.01
N ALA A 164 -22.14 -4.24 -52.04
CA ALA A 164 -22.08 -2.80 -52.31
C ALA A 164 -23.40 -2.00 -52.12
N LEU A 165 -23.24 -0.69 -51.87
CA LEU A 165 -24.12 0.46 -52.19
C LEU A 165 -25.40 0.77 -51.36
N ASN A 166 -25.34 1.97 -50.74
CA ASN A 166 -26.30 3.10 -50.84
C ASN A 166 -27.54 3.31 -49.93
N ASN A 167 -27.66 4.59 -49.54
CA ASN A 167 -28.85 5.44 -49.33
C ASN A 167 -29.76 5.32 -48.08
N THR A 168 -29.66 6.36 -47.24
CA THR A 168 -30.75 7.00 -46.45
C THR A 168 -31.72 7.77 -47.40
N PRO A 169 -32.92 8.32 -46.99
CA PRO A 169 -33.25 8.83 -45.64
C PRO A 169 -34.73 8.77 -45.12
N ILE A 170 -34.89 9.15 -43.83
CA ILE A 170 -36.07 9.77 -43.16
C ILE A 170 -37.41 9.01 -43.07
N LYS A 171 -37.92 8.86 -41.83
CA LYS A 171 -39.29 9.26 -41.42
C LYS A 171 -39.52 9.22 -39.90
N THR A 172 -40.28 10.20 -39.37
CA THR A 172 -40.74 10.28 -37.97
C THR A 172 -42.16 10.86 -37.93
N PRO A 173 -43.06 10.34 -37.07
CA PRO A 173 -43.96 11.19 -36.26
C PRO A 173 -43.99 10.76 -34.76
N THR A 174 -43.82 11.68 -33.80
CA THR A 174 -44.89 12.41 -33.04
C THR A 174 -45.39 11.65 -31.79
N THR A 175 -44.98 11.99 -30.54
CA THR A 175 -45.65 12.88 -29.52
C THR A 175 -47.03 12.35 -29.05
N PHE A 176 -47.47 12.27 -27.78
CA PHE A 176 -47.32 13.04 -26.51
C PHE A 176 -47.25 12.07 -25.27
N SER A 177 -47.25 12.41 -23.95
CA SER A 177 -47.27 13.61 -23.07
C SER A 177 -46.70 13.20 -21.68
N THR A 178 -45.93 13.99 -20.92
CA THR A 178 -46.18 15.20 -20.08
C THR A 178 -46.73 14.93 -18.65
N GLY A 179 -46.06 15.51 -17.64
CA GLY A 179 -46.40 15.51 -16.19
C GLY A 179 -45.10 15.55 -15.35
N GLU A 180 -44.54 16.72 -14.95
CA GLU A 180 -44.94 17.59 -13.81
C GLU A 180 -44.75 16.96 -12.41
N ASN A 181 -44.29 17.64 -11.34
CA ASN A 181 -43.46 18.86 -11.16
C ASN A 181 -43.20 19.02 -9.63
N ALA A 182 -41.97 18.98 -9.10
CA ALA A 182 -41.66 19.37 -7.70
C ALA A 182 -40.14 19.50 -7.40
N PRO A 183 -39.66 20.59 -6.76
CA PRO A 183 -38.27 20.73 -6.31
C PRO A 183 -38.08 20.46 -4.80
N MET A 184 -36.91 19.97 -4.38
CA MET A 184 -36.48 19.98 -2.98
C MET A 184 -35.00 20.38 -2.80
N ARG A 185 -34.69 20.95 -1.63
CA ARG A 185 -33.37 21.49 -1.27
C ARG A 185 -32.30 20.40 -1.12
N PRO A 186 -31.00 20.73 -1.30
CA PRO A 186 -29.95 19.95 -0.69
C PRO A 186 -30.08 20.01 0.85
N GLN A 187 -30.23 18.86 1.49
CA GLN A 187 -30.17 18.76 2.95
C GLN A 187 -28.71 18.66 3.39
N GLN A 188 -28.25 19.63 4.20
CA GLN A 188 -27.08 19.37 5.05
C GLN A 188 -27.48 18.35 6.12
N LEU A 189 -26.79 17.22 6.17
CA LEU A 189 -26.90 16.25 7.25
C LEU A 189 -25.50 15.89 7.76
N ALA A 190 -25.42 15.60 9.05
CA ALA A 190 -24.21 15.74 9.87
C ALA A 190 -23.02 14.88 9.41
N HIS A 191 -21.80 15.33 9.75
CA HIS A 191 -20.65 14.43 9.82
C HIS A 191 -20.97 13.25 10.75
N PRO A 192 -20.62 12.00 10.40
CA PRO A 192 -20.73 10.89 11.33
C PRO A 192 -19.81 11.15 12.53
N GLN A 193 -20.33 10.98 13.74
CA GLN A 193 -19.52 11.11 14.95
C GLN A 193 -18.49 9.97 15.02
N LEU A 194 -17.27 10.30 15.43
CA LEU A 194 -16.25 9.30 15.74
C LEU A 194 -16.70 8.51 16.97
N LEU A 195 -17.07 7.24 16.79
CA LEU A 195 -17.33 6.33 17.89
C LEU A 195 -16.01 6.00 18.61
N PRO A 196 -15.93 6.13 19.94
CA PRO A 196 -14.73 5.76 20.69
C PRO A 196 -14.61 4.22 20.71
N LEU A 197 -13.62 3.69 19.99
CA LEU A 197 -13.23 2.30 20.12
C LEU A 197 -12.39 2.16 21.40
N PHE A 198 -12.90 1.35 22.33
CA PHE A 198 -12.44 1.25 23.71
C PHE A 198 -10.93 0.95 23.82
N GLU A 199 -10.24 1.75 24.65
CA GLU A 199 -9.00 1.31 25.29
C GLU A 199 -9.29 0.19 26.33
N ASP A 200 -8.24 -0.48 26.79
CA ASP A 200 -8.28 -1.58 27.78
C ASP A 200 -9.06 -2.86 27.40
N THR A 201 -8.44 -3.76 26.60
CA THR A 201 -8.21 -5.19 26.97
C THR A 201 -7.38 -6.04 25.97
N PHE A 202 -6.18 -5.58 25.55
CA PHE A 202 -5.25 -6.41 24.73
C PHE A 202 -3.83 -6.57 25.30
N LYS A 203 -3.68 -6.56 26.63
CA LYS A 203 -2.35 -6.66 27.29
C LYS A 203 -1.68 -8.05 27.22
N ASN A 204 -2.43 -9.13 26.91
CA ASN A 204 -1.92 -10.51 26.86
C ASN A 204 -2.68 -11.36 25.81
N MET A 205 -2.65 -10.98 24.52
CA MET A 205 -3.21 -11.82 23.46
C MET A 205 -2.23 -12.01 22.30
N THR A 206 -1.56 -13.17 22.28
CA THR A 206 -0.78 -13.61 21.12
C THR A 206 -1.75 -14.12 20.06
N LEU A 207 -2.01 -13.32 19.03
CA LEU A 207 -2.81 -13.77 17.88
C LEU A 207 -2.00 -14.78 17.07
N VAL A 208 -2.36 -16.06 17.17
CA VAL A 208 -1.83 -17.16 16.33
C VAL A 208 -2.93 -17.55 15.35
N GLY A 209 -2.84 -17.04 14.12
CA GLY A 209 -3.84 -17.22 13.06
C GLY A 209 -4.03 -15.93 12.25
N THR A 210 -4.72 -16.02 11.12
CA THR A 210 -5.08 -14.88 10.27
C THR A 210 -6.57 -14.59 10.39
N ILE A 211 -6.92 -13.42 10.92
CA ILE A 211 -8.29 -12.92 10.90
C ILE A 211 -8.50 -12.17 9.58
N LYS A 212 -9.37 -12.69 8.71
CA LYS A 212 -9.87 -11.94 7.55
C LYS A 212 -11.17 -11.23 7.93
N ILE A 213 -11.14 -9.91 7.90
CA ILE A 213 -12.31 -9.04 8.06
C ILE A 213 -12.66 -8.52 6.67
N TYR A 214 -13.89 -8.76 6.23
CA TYR A 214 -14.41 -8.24 4.97
C TYR A 214 -15.84 -7.73 5.13
N LYS A 215 -16.28 -6.93 4.17
CA LYS A 215 -17.58 -6.26 4.18
C LYS A 215 -18.32 -6.63 2.91
N ASP A 216 -19.54 -7.15 3.02
CA ASP A 216 -20.32 -7.55 1.84
C ASP A 216 -20.99 -6.35 1.14
N GLY A 217 -21.59 -6.60 -0.03
CA GLY A 217 -22.32 -5.59 -0.80
C GLY A 217 -23.54 -4.99 -0.09
N ASN A 218 -24.03 -5.64 0.97
CA ASN A 218 -25.11 -5.17 1.84
C ASN A 218 -24.57 -4.45 3.09
N SER A 219 -23.25 -4.18 3.14
CA SER A 219 -22.53 -3.57 4.25
C SER A 219 -22.43 -4.37 5.56
N ASN A 220 -22.76 -5.67 5.57
CA ASN A 220 -22.54 -6.50 6.75
C ASN A 220 -21.05 -6.81 6.94
N LEU A 221 -20.62 -6.90 8.20
CA LEU A 221 -19.26 -7.28 8.57
C LEU A 221 -19.15 -8.80 8.72
N HIS A 222 -18.22 -9.41 7.98
CA HIS A 222 -17.92 -10.83 8.08
C HIS A 222 -16.51 -11.02 8.66
N VAL A 223 -16.38 -11.98 9.58
CA VAL A 223 -15.13 -12.30 10.26
C VAL A 223 -14.86 -13.79 10.11
N ALA A 224 -13.71 -14.13 9.53
CA ALA A 224 -13.25 -15.51 9.39
C ALA A 224 -11.85 -15.67 10.01
N SER A 225 -11.64 -16.75 10.75
CA SER A 225 -10.37 -17.14 11.35
C SER A 225 -9.84 -18.42 10.71
N GLY A 226 -8.54 -18.45 10.39
CA GLY A 226 -7.78 -19.63 9.97
C GLY A 226 -6.38 -19.63 10.57
#